data_AF-B4Q6T1-F1
#
_entry.id   AF-B4Q6T1-F1
#
_cell.length_a   1.000
_cell.length_b   1.000
_cell.length_c   1.000
_cell.angle_alpha   90.00
_cell.angle_beta   90.00
_cell.angle_gamma   90.00
#
_symmetry.space_group_name_H-M   'P 1'
#
loop_
_entity.id
_entity.type
_entity.pdbx_description
1 polymer ?
#
loop_
_entity_poly.entity_id
_entity_poly.type
_entity_poly.pdbx_seq_one_letter_code
_entity_poly.pdbx_strand_id
1 'polypeptide(L)'
;MKSALLLICLAFFVALLSTGNACDPDSNNQPDCSIASNVQTNIRNFWDPTRYWWCESSTSTATVVVCPEVTGFDPSKKECVPWNEWTWTPYC
;
A
#
# COMPACT_ATOMS: atom_id res chain seq x y z
N MET A 1 -11.78 14.59 37.11
CA MET A 1 -12.56 15.03 35.92
C MET A 1 -11.70 15.73 34.87
N LYS A 2 -10.90 16.74 35.23
CA LYS A 2 -10.06 17.52 34.30
C LYS A 2 -8.98 16.69 33.59
N SER A 3 -8.27 15.83 34.33
CA SER A 3 -7.21 14.98 33.78
C SER A 3 -7.74 13.84 32.88
N ALA A 4 -8.94 13.32 33.18
CA ALA A 4 -9.58 12.30 32.35
C ALA A 4 -10.00 12.86 30.98
N LEU A 5 -10.53 14.09 30.96
CA LEU A 5 -10.87 14.78 29.72
C LEU A 5 -9.61 15.04 28.86
N LEU A 6 -8.51 15.46 29.50
CA LEU A 6 -7.22 15.68 28.84
C LEU A 6 -6.65 14.39 28.21
N LEU A 7 -6.72 13.26 28.92
CA LEU A 7 -6.27 11.97 28.41
C LEU A 7 -7.13 11.46 27.24
N ILE A 8 -8.44 11.67 27.29
CA ILE A 8 -9.36 11.32 26.20
C ILE A 8 -9.08 12.20 24.96
N CYS A 9 -8.87 13.50 25.14
CA CYS A 9 -8.50 14.41 24.05
C CYS A 9 -7.16 14.02 23.42
N LEU A 10 -6.17 13.63 24.22
CA LEU A 10 -4.86 13.20 23.72
C LEU A 10 -4.95 11.88 22.93
N ALA A 11 -5.75 10.91 23.41
CA ALA A 11 -5.98 9.65 22.72
C ALA A 11 -6.70 9.85 21.37
N PHE A 12 -7.68 10.75 21.32
CA PHE A 12 -8.34 11.13 20.08
C PHE A 12 -7.39 11.83 19.10
N PHE A 13 -6.51 12.70 19.60
CA PHE A 13 -5.54 13.42 18.77
C PHE A 13 -4.51 12.47 18.14
N VAL A 14 -4.02 11.47 18.90
CA VAL A 14 -3.13 10.43 18.37
C VAL A 14 -3.83 9.56 17.31
N ALA A 15 -5.10 9.20 17.52
CA ALA A 15 -5.87 8.42 16.54
C ALA A 15 -6.12 9.17 15.22
N LEU A 16 -6.25 10.50 15.26
CA LEU A 16 -6.39 11.34 14.06
C LEU A 16 -5.07 11.44 13.27
N LEU A 17 -3.93 11.45 13.96
CA LEU A 17 -2.61 11.49 13.32
C LEU A 17 -2.25 10.17 12.60
N SER A 18 -2.81 9.03 13.02
CA SER A 18 -2.61 7.74 12.35
C SER A 18 -3.34 7.57 11.00
N THR A 19 -4.07 8.58 10.53
CA THR A 19 -4.74 8.55 9.21
C THR A 19 -3.81 8.90 8.04
N GLY A 20 -2.52 9.13 8.31
CA GLY A 20 -1.52 9.47 7.33
C GLY A 20 -1.02 8.29 6.49
N ASN A 21 -1.91 7.60 5.77
CA ASN A 21 -1.53 6.99 4.50
C ASN A 21 -2.02 7.92 3.39
N ALA A 22 -1.51 9.17 3.43
CA ALA A 22 -1.68 10.09 2.32
C ALA A 22 -1.05 9.41 1.12
N CYS A 23 -1.88 8.96 0.18
CA CYS A 23 -1.43 8.46 -1.10
C CYS A 23 -0.47 9.51 -1.67
N ASP A 24 0.80 9.14 -1.83
CA ASP A 24 1.83 10.01 -2.39
C ASP A 24 2.00 9.63 -3.87
N PRO A 25 1.34 10.35 -4.80
CA PRO A 25 1.41 10.04 -6.22
C PRO A 25 2.81 10.29 -6.82
N ASP A 26 3.67 11.04 -6.13
CA ASP A 26 5.05 11.30 -6.55
C ASP A 26 6.02 10.20 -6.08
N SER A 27 5.55 9.22 -5.30
CA SER A 27 6.30 8.04 -4.87
C SER A 27 6.04 6.81 -5.76
N ASN A 28 6.88 5.78 -5.63
CA ASN A 28 6.65 4.48 -6.27
C ASN A 28 5.69 3.56 -5.49
N ASN A 29 5.13 4.05 -4.37
CA ASN A 29 4.30 3.29 -3.44
C ASN A 29 4.96 2.02 -2.90
N GLN A 30 6.28 2.05 -2.65
CA GLN A 30 6.96 0.96 -1.97
C GLN A 30 6.44 0.85 -0.53
N PRO A 31 5.91 -0.31 -0.11
CA PRO A 31 5.32 -0.47 1.20
C PRO A 31 6.37 -0.64 2.30
N ASP A 32 6.01 -0.22 3.52
CA ASP A 32 6.70 -0.63 4.73
C ASP A 32 6.25 -2.05 5.11
N CYS A 33 7.17 -3.01 5.05
CA CYS A 33 6.87 -4.40 5.36
C CYS A 33 6.65 -4.64 6.86
N SER A 34 7.08 -3.75 7.76
CA SER A 34 6.82 -3.88 9.20
C SER A 34 5.32 -3.78 9.54
N ILE A 35 4.52 -3.22 8.63
CA ILE A 35 3.08 -3.14 8.73
C ILE A 35 2.46 -4.48 8.32
N ALA A 36 1.75 -5.13 9.26
CA ALA A 36 1.18 -6.46 9.07
C ALA A 36 0.25 -6.58 7.84
N SER A 37 -0.48 -5.51 7.48
CA SER A 37 -1.37 -5.52 6.31
C SER A 37 -0.65 -5.53 4.97
N ASN A 38 0.66 -5.25 4.95
CA ASN A 38 1.46 -5.25 3.71
C ASN A 38 2.16 -6.59 3.46
N VAL A 39 2.33 -7.40 4.50
CA VAL A 39 2.98 -8.71 4.41
C VAL A 39 2.15 -9.66 3.55
N GLN A 40 2.81 -10.38 2.66
CA GLN A 40 2.22 -11.36 1.75
C GLN A 40 1.04 -10.81 0.93
N THR A 41 1.06 -9.52 0.62
CA THR A 41 0.02 -8.83 -0.12
C THR A 41 0.63 -8.19 -1.37
N ASN A 42 0.00 -8.39 -2.52
CA ASN A 42 0.44 -7.76 -3.76
C ASN A 42 0.09 -6.27 -3.73
N ILE A 43 1.11 -5.41 -3.74
CA ILE A 43 0.92 -3.95 -3.63
C ILE A 43 1.34 -3.29 -4.94
N ARG A 44 0.47 -2.44 -5.49
CA ARG A 44 0.73 -1.79 -6.78
C ARG A 44 1.97 -0.91 -6.71
N ASN A 45 2.84 -1.04 -7.71
CA ASN A 45 3.84 -0.04 -8.01
C ASN A 45 3.19 1.12 -8.80
N PHE A 46 3.44 2.37 -8.40
CA PHE A 46 2.80 3.53 -9.04
C PHE A 46 3.42 3.90 -10.40
N TRP A 47 4.68 3.54 -10.64
CA TRP A 47 5.38 3.97 -11.85
C TRP A 47 5.39 2.91 -12.94
N ASP A 48 5.32 1.63 -12.56
CA ASP A 48 5.42 0.52 -13.50
C ASP A 48 4.24 -0.47 -13.33
N PRO A 49 3.28 -0.49 -14.28
CA PRO A 49 2.16 -1.42 -14.23
C PRO A 49 2.56 -2.86 -14.56
N THR A 50 3.79 -3.13 -14.99
CA THR A 50 4.27 -4.49 -15.27
C THR A 50 4.80 -5.20 -14.02
N ARG A 51 4.67 -4.57 -12.85
CA ARG A 51 5.29 -5.02 -11.61
C ARG A 51 4.43 -4.69 -10.39
N TYR A 52 4.69 -5.38 -9.29
CA TYR A 52 4.13 -5.08 -7.99
C TYR A 52 5.19 -5.25 -6.89
N TRP A 53 4.90 -4.68 -5.72
CA TRP A 53 5.69 -4.82 -4.51
C TRP A 53 5.24 -6.03 -3.71
N TRP A 54 6.21 -6.73 -3.13
CA TRP A 54 6.02 -7.89 -2.28
C TRP A 54 6.81 -7.76 -0.98
N CYS A 55 6.15 -8.01 0.15
CA CYS A 55 6.78 -8.16 1.45
C CYS A 55 6.67 -9.62 1.87
N GLU A 56 7.81 -10.32 1.97
CA GLU A 56 7.83 -11.74 2.38
C GLU A 56 7.45 -11.91 3.86
N SER A 57 7.94 -11.00 4.71
CA SER A 57 7.72 -11.02 6.16
C SER A 57 7.79 -9.62 6.76
N SER A 58 7.39 -9.47 8.02
CA SER A 58 7.43 -8.18 8.74
C SER A 58 8.82 -7.62 8.99
N THR A 59 9.87 -8.41 8.75
CA THR A 59 11.27 -7.99 8.87
C THR A 59 11.97 -7.90 7.52
N SER A 60 11.28 -8.23 6.43
CA SER A 60 11.80 -8.15 5.07
C SER A 60 11.78 -6.71 4.56
N THR A 61 12.53 -6.46 3.47
CA THR A 61 12.37 -5.25 2.66
C THR A 61 11.47 -5.56 1.47
N ALA A 62 10.65 -4.61 1.06
CA ALA A 62 9.76 -4.80 -0.08
C ALA A 62 10.58 -5.03 -1.36
N THR A 63 10.29 -6.13 -2.05
CA THR A 63 10.93 -6.49 -3.31
C THR A 63 9.98 -6.29 -4.48
N VAL A 64 10.54 -6.12 -5.67
CA VAL A 64 9.78 -5.96 -6.90
C VAL A 64 9.56 -7.32 -7.54
N VAL A 65 8.30 -7.64 -7.84
CA VAL A 65 7.92 -8.83 -8.60
C VAL A 65 7.41 -8.42 -9.97
N VAL A 66 7.91 -9.08 -11.01
CA VAL A 66 7.56 -8.83 -12.41
C VAL A 66 6.34 -9.66 -12.77
N CYS A 67 5.33 -9.03 -13.36
CA CYS A 67 4.20 -9.74 -13.94
C CYS A 67 4.64 -10.63 -15.11
N PRO A 68 3.94 -11.74 -15.39
CA PRO A 68 4.16 -12.53 -16.60
C PRO A 68 4.14 -11.68 -17.87
N GLU A 69 4.78 -12.16 -18.94
CA GLU A 69 4.73 -11.49 -20.23
C GLU A 69 3.28 -11.23 -20.67
N VAL A 70 3.06 -10.14 -21.40
CA VAL A 70 1.74 -9.69 -21.91
C VAL A 70 0.66 -9.46 -20.85
N THR A 71 1.04 -9.24 -19.59
CA THR A 71 0.12 -8.88 -18.49
C THR A 71 0.54 -7.60 -17.77
N GLY A 72 -0.43 -6.94 -17.11
CA GLY A 72 -0.23 -5.79 -16.23
C GLY A 72 -0.91 -6.00 -14.88
N PHE A 73 -0.35 -5.44 -13.81
CA PHE A 73 -0.89 -5.55 -12.46
C PHE A 73 -2.17 -4.73 -12.31
N ASP A 74 -3.26 -5.39 -11.91
CA ASP A 74 -4.55 -4.80 -11.59
C ASP A 74 -4.66 -4.61 -10.06
N PRO A 75 -4.72 -3.37 -9.55
CA PRO A 75 -4.77 -3.11 -8.11
C PRO A 75 -6.09 -3.53 -7.45
N SER A 76 -7.19 -3.62 -8.20
CA SER A 76 -8.50 -4.02 -7.69
C SER A 76 -8.59 -5.52 -7.51
N LYS A 77 -8.05 -6.29 -8.46
CA LYS A 77 -7.97 -7.75 -8.38
C LYS A 77 -6.75 -8.27 -7.60
N LYS A 78 -5.74 -7.42 -7.39
CA LYS A 78 -4.48 -7.76 -6.71
C LYS A 78 -3.67 -8.83 -7.44
N GLU A 79 -3.73 -8.84 -8.77
CA GLU A 79 -3.09 -9.85 -9.62
C GLU A 79 -2.67 -9.25 -10.96
N CYS A 80 -1.82 -9.97 -11.68
CA CYS A 80 -1.46 -9.61 -13.06
C CYS A 80 -2.53 -10.13 -14.02
N VAL A 81 -3.13 -9.24 -14.80
CA VAL A 81 -4.18 -9.56 -15.77
C VAL A 81 -3.70 -9.30 -17.20
N PRO A 82 -4.26 -9.98 -18.20
CA PRO A 82 -3.99 -9.69 -19.61
C PRO A 82 -4.21 -8.20 -19.96
N TRP A 83 -3.38 -7.63 -20.85
CA TRP A 83 -3.48 -6.21 -21.22
C TRP A 83 -4.83 -5.78 -21.82
N ASN A 84 -5.56 -6.70 -22.45
CA ASN A 84 -6.91 -6.44 -22.97
C ASN A 84 -7.97 -6.32 -21.86
N GLU A 85 -7.69 -6.80 -20.66
CA GLU A 85 -8.54 -6.65 -19.46
C GLU A 85 -8.04 -5.56 -18.52
N TRP A 86 -6.75 -5.21 -18.62
CA TRP A 86 -6.13 -4.24 -17.75
C TRP A 86 -6.70 -2.84 -17.98
N THR A 87 -6.95 -2.13 -16.88
CA THR A 87 -7.38 -0.73 -16.91
C THR A 87 -6.52 0.13 -16.01
N TRP A 88 -6.29 1.37 -16.43
CA TRP A 88 -5.59 2.32 -15.58
C TRP A 88 -6.48 2.72 -14.40
N THR A 89 -6.03 2.41 -13.19
CA THR A 89 -6.63 2.95 -11.96
C THR A 89 -5.82 4.19 -11.54
N PRO A 90 -6.47 5.30 -11.13
CA PRO A 90 -5.78 6.38 -10.44
C PRO A 90 -4.98 5.87 -9.23
N TYR A 91 -3.87 6.53 -8.89
CA TYR A 91 -3.04 6.19 -7.72
C TYR A 91 -3.80 6.42 -6.41
N CYS A 92 -4.58 7.50 -6.45
CA CYS A 92 -5.56 8.03 -5.53
C CYS A 92 -6.69 8.56 -6.43
#